data_AF-A0A535IZH5-F1
#
_entry.id   AF-A0A535IZH5-F1
#
_cell.length_a   1.000
_cell.length_b   1.000
_cell.length_c   1.000
_cell.angle_alpha   90.00
_cell.angle_beta   90.00
_cell.angle_gamma   90.00
#
_symmetry.space_group_name_H-M   'P 1'
#
loop_
_entity.id
_entity.type
_entity.pdbx_description
1 polymer ?
#
loop_
_entity_poly.entity_id
_entity_poly.type
_entity_poly.pdbx_seq_one_letter_code
_entity_poly.pdbx_strand_id
1 'polypeptide(L)' 'MSAPAVARAAAYAVVAAPWGPIHIAATARGVAAIELFTPTERFVAALESRLYRPVEPAGSASGAARERVDYAAAQIER' A
#
# COMPACT_ATOMS: atom_id res chain seq x y z
N MET A 1 -9.70 -20.06 -20.67
CA MET A 1 -8.58 -20.19 -19.70
C MET A 1 -8.41 -18.83 -19.03
N SER A 2 -8.69 -18.71 -17.73
CA SER A 2 -8.40 -17.46 -17.01
C SER A 2 -6.90 -17.31 -16.81
N ALA A 3 -6.38 -16.09 -16.97
CA ALA A 3 -4.99 -15.77 -16.68
C ALA A 3 -4.65 -16.13 -15.22
N PRO A 4 -3.43 -16.61 -14.93
CA PRO A 4 -3.01 -16.85 -13.56
C PRO A 4 -3.13 -15.55 -12.75
N ALA A 5 -3.69 -15.64 -11.55
CA ALA A 5 -3.75 -14.51 -10.64
C ALA A 5 -2.32 -14.05 -10.33
N VAL A 6 -1.90 -12.92 -10.89
CA VAL A 6 -0.58 -12.32 -10.61
C VAL A 6 -0.46 -12.18 -9.10
N ALA A 7 0.58 -12.72 -8.46
CA ALA A 7 0.71 -12.58 -7.01
C ALA A 7 0.97 -11.10 -6.66
N ARG A 8 0.03 -10.47 -5.94
CA ARG A 8 0.12 -9.07 -5.51
C ARG A 8 1.15 -8.98 -4.39
N ALA A 9 2.05 -7.99 -4.46
CA ALA A 9 3.16 -7.92 -3.50
C ALA A 9 2.83 -7.10 -2.26
N ALA A 10 2.02 -6.06 -2.41
CA ALA A 10 1.74 -5.09 -1.36
C ALA A 10 0.33 -4.49 -1.50
N ALA A 11 -0.18 -4.00 -0.38
CA ALA A 11 -1.38 -3.18 -0.28
C ALA A 11 -1.00 -1.78 0.17
N TYR A 12 -1.73 -0.75 -0.27
CA TYR A 12 -1.52 0.63 0.18
C TYR A 12 -2.79 1.30 0.72
N ALA A 13 -2.60 2.25 1.63
CA ALA A 13 -3.63 3.15 2.13
C ALA A 13 -3.16 4.60 2.06
N VAL A 14 -4.12 5.52 2.00
CA VAL A 14 -3.88 6.96 2.10
C VAL A 14 -4.61 7.45 3.33
N VAL A 15 -3.86 7.93 4.32
CA VAL A 15 -4.40 8.42 5.59
C VAL A 15 -4.38 9.94 5.56
N ALA A 16 -5.50 10.57 5.90
CA ALA A 16 -5.55 12.02 6.07
C ALA A 16 -4.84 12.41 7.38
N ALA A 17 -3.92 13.37 7.30
CA ALA A 17 -3.28 13.95 8.48
C ALA A 17 -3.37 15.49 8.44
N PRO A 18 -3.19 16.19 9.58
CA PRO A 18 -3.34 17.65 9.66
C PRO A 18 -2.44 18.44 8.71
N TRP A 19 -1.31 17.86 8.30
CA TRP A 19 -0.34 18.45 7.39
C TRP A 19 -0.44 17.94 5.96
N GLY A 20 -1.41 17.07 5.64
CA GLY A 20 -1.60 16.50 4.31
C GLY A 20 -1.68 14.97 4.30
N PRO A 21 -1.98 14.35 3.14
CA PRO A 21 -2.11 12.90 3.03
C PRO A 21 -0.78 12.19 3.25
N ILE A 22 -0.84 11.06 3.96
CA ILE A 22 0.26 10.12 4.15
C ILE A 22 -0.07 8.84 3.38
N HIS A 23 0.77 8.48 2.42
CA HIS A 23 0.70 7.21 1.72
C HIS A 23 1.50 6.17 2.50
N ILE A 24 0.89 5.02 2.75
CA ILE A 24 1.56 3.90 3.41
C ILE A 24 1.29 2.62 2.63
N ALA A 25 2.33 1.80 2.47
CA ALA A 25 2.20 0.48 1.84
C ALA A 25 2.84 -0.60 2.70
N ALA A 26 2.22 -1.77 2.71
CA ALA A 26 2.73 -2.94 3.40
C ALA A 26 2.71 -4.19 2.52
N THR A 27 3.69 -5.06 2.73
CA THR A 27 3.75 -6.42 2.20
C THR A 27 3.37 -7.39 3.31
N ALA A 28 3.26 -8.69 3.01
CA ALA A 28 3.14 -9.73 4.02
C ALA A 28 4.32 -9.79 5.02
N ARG A 29 5.45 -9.12 4.74
CA ARG A 29 6.63 -9.08 5.63
C ARG A 29 6.67 -7.84 6.52
N GLY A 30 5.92 -6.79 6.21
CA GLY A 30 5.94 -5.53 6.95
C GLY A 30 5.71 -4.31 6.07
N VAL A 31 5.79 -3.12 6.68
CA VAL A 31 5.71 -1.82 5.99
C VAL A 31 6.84 -1.72 4.97
N ALA A 32 6.49 -1.36 3.75
CA ALA A 32 7.41 -1.29 2.63
C ALA A 32 7.74 0.16 2.26
N ALA A 33 6.80 1.10 2.43
CA ALA A 33 7.02 2.51 2.15
C ALA A 33 6.04 3.39 2.94
N ILE A 34 6.50 4.60 3.23
CA ILE A 34 5.70 5.72 3.75
C ILE A 34 6.16 6.97 3.01
N GLU A 35 5.22 7.74 2.45
CA GLU A 35 5.52 9.00 1.77
C GLU A 35 4.51 10.09 2.14
N LEU A 36 4.97 11.35 2.14
CA LEU A 36 4.17 12.54 2.37
C LEU A 36 4.24 13.42 1.14
N PHE A 37 3.15 14.13 0.83
CA PHE A 37 3.08 15.08 -0.29
C PHE A 37 3.34 14.47 -1.68
N THR A 38 3.22 13.14 -1.82
CA THR A 38 3.36 12.44 -3.09
C THR A 38 1.98 12.15 -3.69
N PRO A 39 1.76 12.37 -5.00
CA PRO A 39 0.55 11.90 -5.68
C PRO A 39 0.45 10.36 -5.65
N THR A 40 -0.75 9.82 -5.42
CA THR A 40 -0.99 8.37 -5.29
C THR A 40 -0.42 7.57 -6.46
N GLU A 41 -0.57 8.06 -7.68
CA GLU A 41 -0.13 7.39 -8.91
C GLU A 41 1.40 7.25 -8.94
N ARG A 42 2.12 8.28 -8.49
CA ARG A 42 3.59 8.28 -8.41
C ARG A 42 4.07 7.32 -7.33
N PHE A 43 3.40 7.32 -6.17
CA PHE A 43 3.70 6.40 -5.08
C PHE A 43 3.53 4.94 -5.49
N VAL A 44 2.41 4.61 -6.15
CA VAL A 44 2.13 3.26 -6.67
C VAL A 44 3.16 2.87 -7.73
N ALA A 45 3.43 3.71 -8.72
CA ALA A 45 4.40 3.42 -9.79
C ALA A 45 5.81 3.16 -9.23
N ALA A 46 6.26 3.93 -8.24
CA ALA A 46 7.56 3.72 -7.59
C ALA A 46 7.62 2.38 -6.86
N LEU A 47 6.55 1.99 -6.15
CA LEU A 47 6.47 0.71 -5.47
C LEU A 47 6.43 -0.46 -6.43
N GLU A 48 5.63 -0.39 -7.51
CA GLU A 48 5.54 -1.44 -8.53
C GLU A 48 6.88 -1.65 -9.23
N SER A 49 7.59 -0.55 -9.54
CA SER A 49 8.95 -0.60 -10.09
C SER A 49 9.93 -1.29 -9.14
N ARG A 50 9.85 -1.02 -7.83
CA ARG A 50 10.73 -1.61 -6.82
C ARG A 50 10.41 -3.08 -6.51
N LEU A 51 9.13 -3.44 -6.52
CA LEU A 51 8.64 -4.77 -6.12
C LEU A 51 8.49 -5.74 -7.29
N TYR A 52 8.60 -5.24 -8.52
CA TYR A 52 8.37 -5.96 -9.78
C TYR A 52 7.02 -6.68 -9.82
N ARG A 53 6.03 -6.16 -9.10
CA ARG A 53 4.72 -6.76 -8.88
C ARG A 53 3.68 -5.67 -8.64
N PRO A 54 2.40 -5.92 -9.02
CA PRO A 54 1.32 -4.97 -8.78
C PRO A 54 1.12 -4.65 -7.30
N VAL A 55 0.71 -3.41 -7.05
CA VAL A 55 0.30 -2.91 -5.73
C VAL A 55 -1.15 -2.45 -5.82
N GLU A 56 -1.96 -2.85 -4.84
CA GLU A 56 -3.40 -2.56 -4.86
C GLU A 56 -3.84 -1.74 -3.65
N PRO A 57 -4.90 -0.93 -3.77
CA PRO A 57 -5.44 -0.21 -2.62
C PRO A 57 -5.95 -1.21 -1.57
N ALA A 58 -5.82 -0.85 -0.29
CA ALA A 58 -6.22 -1.69 0.82
C ALA A 58 -7.65 -2.21 0.63
N GLY A 59 -8.59 -1.36 0.19
CA GLY A 59 -9.98 -1.73 -0.11
C GLY A 59 -10.18 -2.94 -1.03
N SER A 60 -9.22 -3.19 -1.93
CA SER A 60 -9.22 -4.33 -2.87
C SER A 60 -8.28 -5.46 -2.46
N ALA A 61 -7.43 -5.23 -1.45
CA ALA A 61 -6.46 -6.19 -0.96
C ALA A 61 -7.05 -7.20 0.02
N SER A 62 -6.38 -8.36 0.13
CA SER A 62 -6.70 -9.38 1.13
C SER A 62 -5.44 -9.99 1.77
N GLY A 63 -5.63 -10.66 2.91
CA GLY A 63 -4.58 -11.39 3.63
C GLY A 63 -3.54 -10.50 4.32
N ALA A 64 -2.34 -11.05 4.49
CA ALA A 64 -1.28 -10.50 5.35
C ALA A 64 -0.83 -9.07 5.01
N ALA A 65 -0.89 -8.67 3.74
CA ALA A 65 -0.54 -7.32 3.32
C ALA A 65 -1.64 -6.31 3.69
N ARG A 66 -2.92 -6.69 3.52
CA ARG A 66 -4.08 -5.91 3.94
C ARG A 66 -4.07 -5.65 5.44
N GLU A 67 -3.93 -6.71 6.24
CA GLU A 67 -3.90 -6.61 7.71
C GLU A 67 -2.81 -5.66 8.20
N ARG A 68 -1.63 -5.71 7.57
CA ARG A 68 -0.50 -4.86 7.96
C ARG A 68 -0.67 -3.41 7.57
N VAL A 69 -1.20 -3.12 6.38
CA VAL A 69 -1.42 -1.72 5.99
C VAL A 69 -2.52 -1.09 6.83
N ASP A 70 -3.58 -1.84 7.17
CA ASP A 70 -4.63 -1.37 8.08
C ASP A 70 -4.09 -1.09 9.48
N TYR A 71 -3.30 -2.02 10.03
CA TYR A 71 -2.66 -1.83 11.34
C TYR A 71 -1.79 -0.58 11.37
N ALA A 72 -0.99 -0.36 10.32
CA ALA A 72 -0.09 0.78 10.24
C ALA A 72 -0.84 2.10 10.04
N ALA A 73 -1.90 2.11 9.22
CA ALA A 73 -2.78 3.27 9.04
C ALA A 73 -3.43 3.69 10.38
N ALA A 74 -3.90 2.72 11.17
CA ALA A 74 -4.51 2.98 12.48
C ALA A 74 -3.55 3.58 13.52
N GLN A 75 -2.22 3.50 13.32
CA GLN A 75 -1.26 4.17 14.21
C GLN A 75 -1.07 5.66 13.88
N ILE A 76 -1.46 6.10 12.68
CA ILE A 76 -1.35 7.49 12.21
C ILE A 76 -2.58 8.30 12.63
N GLU A 77 -3.75 7.66 12.69
CA GLU A 77 -5.02 8.29 13.07
C GLU A 77 -5.17 8.53 14.59
N ARG A 78 -4.14 8.22 15.39
CA ARG A 78 -4.11 8.36 16.85
C ARG A 78 -3.42 9.65 17.28
#